data_AF-A0A4P6KDM0-F1
#
_entry.id   AF-A0A4P6KDM0-F1
#
_cell.length_a   1.000
_cell.length_b   1.000
_cell.length_c   1.000
_cell.angle_alpha   90.00
_cell.angle_beta   90.00
_cell.angle_gamma   90.00
#
_symmetry.space_group_name_H-M   'P 1'
#
loop_
_entity.id
_entity.type
_entity.pdbx_description
1 polymer ?
#
loop_
_entity_poly.entity_id
_entity_poly.type
_entity_poly.pdbx_seq_one_letter_code
_entity_poly.pdbx_strand_id
1 'polypeptide(L)'
;MENPDRTPLTERSDGFNYGYAMNCACGEVSVLSAEDYFAEADGAHMKCSHCGANIHFGIAVAALRDPNDPALDDDAVARFAWYHTSTEADWPSTDYARRFVEDMEQADHHPMNRDHYVSFHTTKALHLGTYETAIENMLRRMHDEHDGGEQFYLYRVAIRILPGRINSGYRDENHDDAAQLTTAELDRDDLDAVRYLNVHEATGVLSLAVRPNVIAAVQRTALPLHEIALPPVPQLLDRDIETLVQAKDEMEQAQAKIESIPHSRRRMMHFGVYDDPDGLAKKAGDLEHRYFELWNLLEDRLAESYLPGVSKSIRRDFNEAMASWKSANPTVDADGFVARYRTMAALLEKSPEVISHVAAQPSRSLLSP
;
A
#
# COMPACT_ATOMS: atom_id res chain seq x y z
N MET A 1 31.95 -26.27 1.79
CA MET A 1 30.74 -26.94 2.29
C MET A 1 29.57 -26.17 1.71
N GLU A 2 28.99 -26.69 0.64
CA GLU A 2 27.79 -26.13 0.04
C GLU A 2 26.62 -26.30 1.01
N ASN A 3 25.91 -25.21 1.29
CA ASN A 3 24.78 -25.18 2.18
C ASN A 3 23.59 -25.84 1.43
N PRO A 4 23.08 -27.01 1.87
CA PRO A 4 22.17 -27.85 1.08
C PRO A 4 20.72 -27.33 0.97
N ASP A 5 20.49 -26.03 1.16
CA ASP A 5 19.17 -25.46 1.45
C ASP A 5 18.84 -24.19 0.65
N ARG A 6 19.46 -24.03 -0.53
CA ARG A 6 19.16 -22.94 -1.46
C ARG A 6 18.42 -23.45 -2.69
N THR A 7 17.28 -24.11 -2.48
CA THR A 7 16.32 -24.25 -3.57
C THR A 7 15.93 -22.84 -4.01
N PRO A 8 16.10 -22.47 -5.28
CA PRO A 8 15.70 -21.16 -5.75
C PRO A 8 14.19 -21.00 -5.53
N LEU A 9 13.79 -19.94 -4.83
CA LEU A 9 12.39 -19.61 -4.65
C LEU A 9 11.79 -19.16 -5.99
N THR A 10 10.56 -19.57 -6.24
CA THR A 10 9.79 -19.18 -7.43
C THR A 10 9.05 -17.86 -7.16
N GLU A 11 9.15 -16.92 -8.09
CA GLU A 11 8.38 -15.67 -8.03
C GLU A 11 6.93 -15.88 -8.47
N ARG A 12 6.00 -15.20 -7.80
CA ARG A 12 4.59 -15.07 -8.20
C ARG A 12 4.32 -13.60 -8.45
N SER A 13 3.82 -13.26 -9.63
CA SER A 13 3.56 -11.88 -10.03
C SER A 13 2.38 -11.84 -10.98
N ASP A 14 1.42 -10.98 -10.66
CA ASP A 14 0.24 -10.68 -11.47
C ASP A 14 0.36 -9.31 -12.16
N GLY A 15 1.38 -8.51 -11.80
CA GLY A 15 1.51 -7.11 -12.21
C GLY A 15 0.43 -6.22 -11.59
N PHE A 16 0.41 -4.94 -11.95
CA PHE A 16 -0.50 -3.94 -11.36
C PHE A 16 -1.70 -3.56 -12.26
N ASN A 17 -1.95 -4.37 -13.30
CA ASN A 17 -3.07 -4.18 -14.24
C ASN A 17 -3.95 -5.43 -14.32
N TYR A 18 -4.19 -6.05 -13.17
CA TYR A 18 -5.06 -7.20 -13.06
C TYR A 18 -6.53 -6.80 -13.14
N GLY A 19 -7.36 -7.70 -13.68
CA GLY A 19 -8.82 -7.62 -13.55
C GLY A 19 -9.29 -8.15 -12.20
N TYR A 20 -10.58 -8.00 -11.89
CA TYR A 20 -11.18 -8.41 -10.64
C TYR A 20 -12.14 -9.58 -10.86
N ALA A 21 -12.31 -10.42 -9.84
CA ALA A 21 -13.26 -11.53 -9.86
C ALA A 21 -14.26 -11.36 -8.72
N MET A 22 -15.55 -11.58 -9.00
CA MET A 22 -16.65 -11.33 -8.07
C MET A 22 -17.57 -12.55 -7.97
N ASN A 23 -17.84 -12.99 -6.75
CA ASN A 23 -18.80 -14.03 -6.42
C ASN A 23 -20.23 -13.56 -6.67
N CYS A 24 -21.02 -14.39 -7.33
CA CYS A 24 -22.46 -14.19 -7.46
C CYS A 24 -23.21 -15.11 -6.48
N ALA A 25 -24.39 -14.67 -6.02
CA ALA A 25 -25.28 -15.49 -5.20
C ALA A 25 -25.76 -16.80 -5.87
N CYS A 26 -25.55 -16.95 -7.19
CA CYS A 26 -25.83 -18.20 -7.90
C CYS A 26 -24.71 -19.24 -7.76
N GLY A 27 -23.61 -18.91 -7.07
CA GLY A 27 -22.45 -19.78 -6.86
C GLY A 27 -21.37 -19.69 -7.94
N GLU A 28 -21.55 -18.85 -8.96
CA GLU A 28 -20.58 -18.65 -10.04
C GLU A 28 -19.79 -17.36 -9.85
N VAL A 29 -18.61 -17.28 -10.48
CA VAL A 29 -17.73 -16.12 -10.45
C VAL A 29 -17.85 -15.34 -11.76
N SER A 30 -17.91 -14.02 -11.68
CA SER A 30 -17.89 -13.13 -12.84
C SER A 30 -16.67 -12.22 -12.77
N VAL A 31 -16.01 -12.03 -13.91
CA VAL A 31 -14.79 -11.22 -14.01
C VAL A 31 -15.09 -9.82 -14.54
N LEU A 32 -14.33 -8.85 -14.06
CA LEU A 32 -14.39 -7.45 -14.44
C LEU A 32 -12.99 -6.99 -14.85
N SER A 33 -12.88 -6.22 -15.94
CA SER A 33 -11.59 -5.62 -16.28
C SER A 33 -11.22 -4.55 -15.26
N ALA A 34 -9.93 -4.20 -15.17
CA ALA A 34 -9.50 -3.11 -14.29
C ALA A 34 -10.13 -1.76 -14.69
N GLU A 35 -10.36 -1.56 -15.99
CA GLU A 35 -11.00 -0.36 -16.52
C GLU A 35 -12.47 -0.28 -16.13
N ASP A 36 -13.22 -1.38 -16.26
CA ASP A 36 -14.64 -1.42 -15.89
C ASP A 36 -14.81 -1.28 -14.36
N TYR A 37 -13.92 -1.89 -13.57
CA TYR A 37 -13.92 -1.74 -12.10
C TYR A 37 -13.76 -0.28 -11.70
N PHE A 38 -12.85 0.43 -12.34
CA PHE A 38 -12.62 1.85 -12.08
C PHE A 38 -13.77 2.72 -12.59
N ALA A 39 -14.30 2.46 -13.79
CA ALA A 39 -15.36 3.25 -14.40
C ALA A 39 -16.68 3.17 -13.63
N GLU A 40 -16.97 2.00 -13.05
CA GLU A 40 -18.19 1.75 -12.28
C GLU A 40 -17.95 1.91 -10.77
N ALA A 41 -16.85 2.52 -10.30
CA ALA A 41 -16.53 2.58 -8.87
C ALA A 41 -17.63 3.28 -8.02
N ASP A 42 -18.28 4.32 -8.57
CA ASP A 42 -19.34 5.06 -7.88
C ASP A 42 -20.69 4.31 -7.84
N GLY A 43 -20.89 3.41 -8.81
CA GLY A 43 -22.08 2.56 -8.88
C GLY A 43 -21.86 1.22 -8.19
N ALA A 44 -20.67 0.65 -8.29
CA ALA A 44 -20.25 -0.67 -7.86
C ALA A 44 -21.16 -1.81 -8.36
N HIS A 45 -21.69 -1.73 -9.59
CA HIS A 45 -22.58 -2.77 -10.14
C HIS A 45 -22.01 -3.45 -11.38
N MET A 46 -22.17 -4.78 -11.45
CA MET A 46 -21.95 -5.56 -12.67
C MET A 46 -23.04 -6.61 -12.85
N LYS A 47 -23.11 -7.19 -14.05
CA LYS A 47 -23.99 -8.34 -14.33
C LYS A 47 -23.22 -9.64 -14.18
N CYS A 48 -23.81 -10.61 -13.49
CA CYS A 48 -23.28 -11.97 -13.49
C CYS A 48 -23.30 -12.54 -14.91
N SER A 49 -22.16 -13.01 -15.40
CA SER A 49 -22.01 -13.63 -16.73
C SER A 49 -22.79 -14.94 -16.88
N HIS A 50 -23.21 -15.55 -15.77
CA HIS A 50 -23.87 -16.86 -15.74
C HIS A 50 -25.40 -16.75 -15.60
N CYS A 51 -25.88 -16.01 -14.60
CA CYS A 51 -27.32 -15.91 -14.31
C CYS A 51 -27.94 -14.56 -14.66
N GLY A 52 -27.15 -13.55 -15.05
CA GLY A 52 -27.62 -12.20 -15.40
C GLY A 52 -28.10 -11.35 -14.22
N ALA A 53 -27.99 -11.85 -12.98
CA ALA A 53 -28.29 -11.08 -11.78
C ALA A 53 -27.32 -9.90 -11.61
N ASN A 54 -27.76 -8.85 -10.93
CA ASN A 54 -26.87 -7.76 -10.52
C ASN A 54 -25.98 -8.24 -9.38
N ILE A 55 -24.69 -8.00 -9.49
CA ILE A 55 -23.71 -8.11 -8.42
C ILE A 55 -23.34 -6.69 -8.02
N HIS A 56 -23.48 -6.38 -6.73
CA HIS A 56 -22.88 -5.17 -6.17
C HIS A 56 -21.44 -5.52 -5.79
N PHE A 57 -20.50 -5.21 -6.69
CA PHE A 57 -19.12 -5.65 -6.58
C PHE A 57 -18.36 -4.86 -5.51
N GLY A 58 -17.30 -5.45 -4.97
CA GLY A 58 -16.48 -4.87 -3.91
C GLY A 58 -15.92 -5.95 -2.99
N ILE A 59 -15.28 -5.53 -1.89
CA ILE A 59 -14.57 -6.44 -0.99
C ILE A 59 -15.44 -7.57 -0.45
N ALA A 60 -16.75 -7.38 -0.27
CA ALA A 60 -17.62 -8.39 0.34
C ALA A 60 -17.98 -9.56 -0.60
N VAL A 61 -17.70 -9.41 -1.89
CA VAL A 61 -17.97 -10.43 -2.91
C VAL A 61 -16.74 -10.70 -3.75
N ALA A 62 -15.55 -10.28 -3.33
CA ALA A 62 -14.33 -10.56 -4.06
C ALA A 62 -14.11 -12.08 -4.16
N ALA A 63 -13.59 -12.52 -5.28
CA ALA A 63 -13.25 -13.91 -5.53
C ALA A 63 -11.78 -14.03 -5.93
N LEU A 64 -11.26 -15.25 -5.83
CA LEU A 64 -9.92 -15.56 -6.30
C LEU A 64 -9.81 -15.27 -7.81
N ARG A 65 -8.84 -14.43 -8.20
CA ARG A 65 -8.62 -14.00 -9.60
C ARG A 65 -8.16 -15.15 -10.48
N ASP A 66 -7.23 -15.97 -9.98
CA ASP A 66 -6.77 -17.19 -10.65
C ASP A 66 -7.28 -18.43 -9.92
N PRO A 67 -8.30 -19.13 -10.43
CA PRO A 67 -8.81 -20.35 -9.79
C PRO A 67 -7.78 -21.49 -9.76
N ASN A 68 -6.70 -21.39 -10.52
CA ASN A 68 -5.59 -22.34 -10.54
C ASN A 68 -4.31 -21.75 -9.92
N ASP A 69 -4.44 -20.74 -9.05
CA ASP A 69 -3.29 -20.12 -8.39
C ASP A 69 -2.37 -21.21 -7.81
N PRO A 70 -1.09 -21.26 -8.21
CA PRO A 70 -0.15 -22.28 -7.74
C PRO A 70 0.01 -22.33 -6.22
N ALA A 71 -0.32 -21.24 -5.50
CA ALA A 71 -0.31 -21.24 -4.05
C ALA A 71 -1.41 -22.12 -3.43
N LEU A 72 -2.44 -22.56 -4.18
CA LEU A 72 -3.45 -23.52 -3.71
C LEU A 72 -2.85 -24.91 -3.43
N ASP A 73 -1.70 -25.25 -4.03
CA ASP A 73 -0.95 -26.47 -3.71
C ASP A 73 -0.15 -26.28 -2.41
N ASP A 74 -0.54 -26.99 -1.37
CA ASP A 74 0.08 -26.94 -0.04
C ASP A 74 1.59 -27.23 -0.08
N ASP A 75 2.02 -28.16 -0.94
CA ASP A 75 3.44 -28.50 -1.08
C ASP A 75 4.23 -27.39 -1.80
N ALA A 76 3.55 -26.54 -2.57
CA ALA A 76 4.16 -25.45 -3.32
C ALA A 76 4.40 -24.19 -2.50
N VAL A 77 3.60 -23.95 -1.45
CA VAL A 77 3.62 -22.70 -0.69
C VAL A 77 5.00 -22.32 -0.17
N ALA A 78 5.76 -23.29 0.35
CA ALA A 78 7.12 -23.05 0.87
C ALA A 78 8.18 -22.84 -0.23
N ARG A 79 7.85 -23.10 -1.51
CA ARG A 79 8.75 -22.92 -2.66
C ARG A 79 8.66 -21.52 -3.27
N PHE A 80 7.65 -20.73 -2.91
CA PHE A 80 7.49 -19.38 -3.43
C PHE A 80 8.29 -18.35 -2.63
N ALA A 81 8.70 -17.29 -3.32
CA ALA A 81 9.14 -16.07 -2.68
C ALA A 81 7.90 -15.28 -2.27
N TRP A 82 7.83 -14.99 -0.97
CA TRP A 82 6.77 -14.15 -0.41
C TRP A 82 7.31 -12.75 -0.10
N TYR A 83 6.42 -11.78 0.02
CA TYR A 83 6.83 -10.38 0.19
C TYR A 83 6.11 -9.69 1.33
N HIS A 84 6.80 -8.72 1.92
CA HIS A 84 6.27 -7.84 2.94
C HIS A 84 6.94 -6.46 2.84
N THR A 85 6.19 -5.40 3.12
CA THR A 85 6.73 -4.04 3.27
C THR A 85 6.59 -3.60 4.72
N SER A 86 7.65 -3.02 5.26
CA SER A 86 7.66 -2.51 6.63
C SER A 86 8.47 -1.23 6.72
N THR A 87 8.14 -0.37 7.68
CA THR A 87 8.96 0.76 8.10
C THR A 87 10.11 0.33 9.02
N GLU A 88 10.07 -0.92 9.47
CA GLU A 88 11.09 -1.52 10.34
C GLU A 88 12.26 -2.08 9.51
N ALA A 89 13.48 -1.61 9.79
CA ALA A 89 14.68 -2.03 9.08
C ALA A 89 15.17 -3.45 9.44
N ASP A 90 14.71 -4.00 10.57
CA ASP A 90 15.13 -5.30 11.11
C ASP A 90 14.00 -6.35 11.10
N TRP A 91 12.92 -6.11 10.35
CA TRP A 91 11.76 -7.00 10.28
C TRP A 91 12.10 -8.41 9.74
N PRO A 92 11.51 -9.48 10.29
CA PRO A 92 10.80 -9.50 11.58
C PRO A 92 11.77 -9.23 12.74
N SER A 93 11.35 -8.34 13.64
CA SER A 93 12.17 -7.89 14.77
C SER A 93 11.85 -8.73 16.00
N THR A 94 12.88 -9.24 16.69
CA THR A 94 12.72 -9.92 17.99
C THR A 94 12.31 -8.96 19.11
N ASP A 95 12.54 -7.66 18.91
CA ASP A 95 12.30 -6.61 19.89
C ASP A 95 10.94 -5.91 19.69
N TYR A 96 10.15 -6.32 18.69
CA TYR A 96 8.88 -5.67 18.34
C TYR A 96 7.95 -5.54 19.55
N ALA A 97 7.76 -6.62 20.31
CA ALA A 97 6.84 -6.60 21.45
C ALA A 97 7.25 -5.59 22.53
N ARG A 98 8.57 -5.45 22.77
CA ARG A 98 9.10 -4.46 23.71
C ARG A 98 8.86 -3.04 23.20
N ARG A 99 9.19 -2.77 21.94
CA ARG A 99 9.03 -1.45 21.32
C ARG A 99 7.57 -1.02 21.23
N PHE A 100 6.68 -1.94 20.86
CA PHE A 100 5.23 -1.67 20.84
C PHE A 100 4.70 -1.17 22.19
N VAL A 101 5.16 -1.77 23.30
CA VAL A 101 4.79 -1.32 24.64
C VAL A 101 5.37 0.07 24.95
N GLU A 102 6.64 0.30 24.61
CA GLU A 102 7.30 1.59 24.80
C GLU A 102 6.60 2.72 24.01
N ASP A 103 6.23 2.46 22.76
CA ASP A 103 5.55 3.44 21.89
C ASP A 103 4.12 3.73 22.37
N MET A 104 3.37 2.70 22.75
CA MET A 104 2.03 2.85 23.34
C MET A 104 2.08 3.71 24.60
N GLU A 105 3.09 3.51 25.46
CA GLU A 105 3.28 4.29 26.69
C GLU A 105 3.70 5.75 26.39
N GLN A 106 4.55 5.97 25.39
CA GLN A 106 4.95 7.32 24.96
C GLN A 106 3.82 8.11 24.29
N ALA A 107 2.93 7.42 23.57
CA ALA A 107 1.78 8.01 22.89
C ALA A 107 0.60 8.32 23.83
N ASP A 108 0.74 8.08 25.14
CA ASP A 108 -0.33 8.24 26.14
C ASP A 108 -1.59 7.43 25.78
N HIS A 109 -1.43 6.31 25.07
CA HIS A 109 -2.55 5.48 24.62
C HIS A 109 -3.01 4.54 25.74
N HIS A 110 -4.26 4.72 26.19
CA HIS A 110 -4.84 4.01 27.33
C HIS A 110 -5.99 3.09 26.91
N PRO A 111 -5.70 1.89 26.35
CA PRO A 111 -6.74 0.94 25.99
C PRO A 111 -7.46 0.40 27.23
N MET A 112 -8.76 0.11 27.11
CA MET A 112 -9.59 -0.40 28.22
C MET A 112 -9.04 -1.68 28.86
N ASN A 113 -8.39 -2.54 28.07
CA ASN A 113 -7.70 -3.73 28.56
C ASN A 113 -6.29 -3.78 27.97
N ARG A 114 -5.34 -3.17 28.70
CA ARG A 114 -3.93 -3.07 28.29
C ARG A 114 -3.30 -4.43 28.00
N ASP A 115 -3.45 -5.40 28.88
CA ASP A 115 -2.78 -6.69 28.73
C ASP A 115 -3.31 -7.45 27.52
N HIS A 116 -4.64 -7.41 27.30
CA HIS A 116 -5.23 -8.00 26.09
C HIS A 116 -4.80 -7.26 24.83
N TYR A 117 -4.77 -5.92 24.85
CA TYR A 117 -4.35 -5.10 23.72
C TYR A 117 -2.89 -5.37 23.32
N VAL A 118 -1.97 -5.32 24.30
CA VAL A 118 -0.56 -5.66 24.09
C VAL A 118 -0.41 -7.09 23.59
N SER A 119 -1.06 -8.06 24.24
CA SER A 119 -1.00 -9.46 23.80
C SER A 119 -1.50 -9.61 22.37
N PHE A 120 -2.63 -8.99 22.02
CA PHE A 120 -3.21 -9.09 20.69
C PHE A 120 -2.26 -8.55 19.62
N HIS A 121 -1.74 -7.34 19.80
CA HIS A 121 -0.86 -6.72 18.81
C HIS A 121 0.53 -7.37 18.70
N THR A 122 1.06 -7.89 19.81
CA THR A 122 2.41 -8.48 19.85
C THR A 122 2.44 -9.97 19.48
N THR A 123 1.27 -10.61 19.34
CA THR A 123 1.15 -12.03 18.96
C THR A 123 0.41 -12.24 17.65
N LYS A 124 0.22 -11.19 16.84
CA LYS A 124 -0.33 -11.34 15.50
C LYS A 124 0.55 -12.24 14.64
N ALA A 125 -0.10 -13.05 13.80
CA ALA A 125 0.55 -13.68 12.68
C ALA A 125 1.14 -12.61 11.74
N LEU A 126 2.22 -12.95 11.06
CA LEU A 126 2.85 -12.06 10.10
C LEU A 126 2.22 -12.25 8.72
N HIS A 127 1.88 -11.14 8.08
CA HIS A 127 1.24 -11.13 6.77
C HIS A 127 2.27 -11.08 5.66
N LEU A 128 2.16 -12.05 4.75
CA LEU A 128 3.00 -12.23 3.58
C LEU A 128 2.12 -12.29 2.34
N GLY A 129 2.47 -11.56 1.29
CA GLY A 129 1.73 -11.56 0.03
C GLY A 129 2.63 -11.78 -1.17
N THR A 130 2.09 -11.51 -2.37
CA THR A 130 2.93 -11.35 -3.56
C THR A 130 3.69 -10.02 -3.48
N TYR A 131 4.58 -9.79 -4.45
CA TYR A 131 5.26 -8.50 -4.59
C TYR A 131 4.24 -7.35 -4.67
N GLU A 132 3.19 -7.51 -5.48
CA GLU A 132 2.13 -6.52 -5.68
C GLU A 132 1.38 -6.24 -4.37
N THR A 133 0.97 -7.28 -3.64
CA THR A 133 0.33 -7.13 -2.32
C THR A 133 1.19 -6.30 -1.37
N ALA A 134 2.50 -6.56 -1.35
CA ALA A 134 3.42 -5.84 -0.47
C ALA A 134 3.57 -4.36 -0.87
N ILE A 135 3.62 -4.05 -2.16
CA ILE A 135 3.68 -2.67 -2.65
C ILE A 135 2.35 -1.95 -2.41
N GLU A 136 1.21 -2.57 -2.70
CA GLU A 136 -0.11 -1.98 -2.45
C GLU A 136 -0.35 -1.73 -0.96
N ASN A 137 0.07 -2.64 -0.08
CA ASN A 137 0.05 -2.40 1.36
C ASN A 137 0.89 -1.18 1.77
N MET A 138 2.06 -0.98 1.15
CA MET A 138 2.87 0.22 1.40
C MET A 138 2.13 1.48 0.94
N LEU A 139 1.54 1.49 -0.26
CA LEU A 139 0.79 2.65 -0.77
C LEU A 139 -0.39 2.99 0.15
N ARG A 140 -1.16 1.97 0.55
CA ARG A 140 -2.26 2.10 1.51
C ARG A 140 -1.78 2.69 2.83
N ARG A 141 -0.70 2.16 3.42
CA ARG A 141 -0.13 2.68 4.68
C ARG A 141 0.35 4.13 4.57
N MET A 142 0.98 4.48 3.46
CA MET A 142 1.40 5.87 3.20
C MET A 142 0.22 6.83 3.22
N HIS A 143 -0.94 6.40 2.71
CA HIS A 143 -2.16 7.21 2.65
C HIS A 143 -2.98 7.17 3.97
N ASP A 144 -3.35 5.98 4.42
CA ASP A 144 -4.34 5.75 5.48
C ASP A 144 -3.74 5.72 6.89
N GLU A 145 -2.47 5.30 7.02
CA GLU A 145 -1.82 5.04 8.31
C GLU A 145 -0.79 6.11 8.68
N HIS A 146 -0.77 7.24 7.96
CA HIS A 146 0.15 8.37 8.18
C HIS A 146 1.63 8.04 7.98
N ASP A 147 1.97 6.90 7.35
CA ASP A 147 3.35 6.50 7.05
C ASP A 147 3.92 7.21 5.81
N GLY A 148 3.23 8.22 5.26
CA GLY A 148 3.63 8.89 4.02
C GLY A 148 5.05 9.47 4.04
N GLY A 149 5.55 9.88 5.22
CA GLY A 149 6.91 10.40 5.40
C GLY A 149 7.97 9.34 5.75
N GLU A 150 7.56 8.10 5.98
CA GLU A 150 8.42 7.07 6.57
C GLU A 150 9.34 6.37 5.56
N GLN A 151 10.43 5.80 6.07
CA GLN A 151 11.33 4.96 5.30
C GLN A 151 10.80 3.53 5.24
N PHE A 152 10.36 3.10 4.07
CA PHE A 152 9.93 1.71 3.86
C PHE A 152 11.07 0.78 3.44
N TYR A 153 10.93 -0.49 3.77
CA TYR A 153 11.80 -1.58 3.36
C TYR A 153 10.95 -2.67 2.71
N LEU A 154 11.43 -3.21 1.59
CA LEU A 154 10.87 -4.39 0.96
C LEU A 154 11.63 -5.62 1.43
N TYR A 155 10.87 -6.61 1.90
CA TYR A 155 11.37 -7.91 2.31
C TYR A 155 10.91 -8.98 1.32
N ARG A 156 11.88 -9.73 0.79
CA ARG A 156 11.67 -11.00 0.10
C ARG A 156 11.91 -12.12 1.09
N VAL A 157 10.92 -13.00 1.26
CA VAL A 157 10.78 -13.89 2.40
C VAL A 157 10.77 -15.34 1.94
N ALA A 158 11.67 -16.13 2.52
CA ALA A 158 11.67 -17.58 2.44
C ALA A 158 11.00 -18.14 3.69
N ILE A 159 10.07 -19.08 3.52
CA ILE A 159 9.37 -19.73 4.63
C ILE A 159 9.62 -21.24 4.64
N ARG A 160 9.42 -21.85 5.80
CA ARG A 160 9.45 -23.31 5.99
C ARG A 160 8.22 -23.73 6.80
N ILE A 161 7.34 -24.47 6.15
CA ILE A 161 6.13 -25.03 6.75
C ILE A 161 6.30 -26.55 6.83
N LEU A 162 5.92 -27.18 7.94
CA LEU A 162 5.92 -28.64 7.98
C LEU A 162 4.75 -29.20 7.17
N PRO A 163 4.89 -30.40 6.56
CA PRO A 163 3.81 -31.00 5.78
C PRO A 163 2.50 -31.08 6.58
N GLY A 164 1.40 -30.63 5.96
CA GLY A 164 0.07 -30.63 6.56
C GLY A 164 -0.20 -29.54 7.61
N ARG A 165 0.76 -28.65 7.92
CA ARG A 165 0.57 -27.51 8.84
C ARG A 165 0.12 -26.24 8.11
N ILE A 166 -0.74 -26.38 7.12
CA ILE A 166 -1.40 -25.28 6.41
C ILE A 166 -2.85 -25.67 6.16
N ASN A 167 -3.75 -24.70 6.15
CA ASN A 167 -5.17 -24.96 5.91
C ASN A 167 -5.41 -25.48 4.48
N SER A 168 -6.34 -26.44 4.35
CA SER A 168 -6.83 -26.88 3.05
C SER A 168 -7.53 -25.73 2.32
N GLY A 169 -7.24 -25.56 1.03
CA GLY A 169 -7.83 -24.48 0.23
C GLY A 169 -7.41 -23.11 0.74
N TYR A 170 -8.34 -22.18 0.92
CA TYR A 170 -8.04 -20.87 1.50
C TYR A 170 -9.20 -20.41 2.37
N ARG A 171 -8.89 -19.53 3.31
CA ARG A 171 -9.90 -18.81 4.10
C ARG A 171 -10.41 -17.62 3.31
N ASP A 172 -11.73 -17.43 3.29
CA ASP A 172 -12.36 -16.35 2.56
C ASP A 172 -12.47 -15.09 3.43
N GLU A 173 -11.60 -14.11 3.19
CA GLU A 173 -11.56 -12.86 3.99
C GLU A 173 -12.80 -11.97 3.79
N ASN A 174 -13.66 -12.26 2.80
CA ASN A 174 -14.97 -11.62 2.70
C ASN A 174 -15.81 -11.80 3.98
N HIS A 175 -15.60 -12.90 4.71
CA HIS A 175 -16.43 -13.31 5.84
C HIS A 175 -15.62 -13.56 7.12
N ASP A 176 -14.30 -13.63 7.01
CA ASP A 176 -13.47 -14.42 7.91
C ASP A 176 -12.08 -13.77 8.03
N ASP A 177 -12.01 -12.70 8.85
CA ASP A 177 -10.86 -11.80 8.95
C ASP A 177 -9.56 -12.57 9.25
N ALA A 178 -8.67 -12.62 8.25
CA ALA A 178 -7.39 -13.29 8.35
C ALA A 178 -6.31 -12.32 8.84
N ALA A 179 -6.46 -11.01 8.59
CA ALA A 179 -5.62 -9.91 9.07
C ALA A 179 -5.50 -9.82 10.62
N GLN A 180 -6.36 -10.51 11.35
CA GLN A 180 -6.39 -10.50 12.82
C GLN A 180 -5.98 -11.82 13.46
N LEU A 181 -5.53 -12.81 12.68
CA LEU A 181 -5.08 -14.10 13.22
C LEU A 181 -3.88 -13.91 14.17
N THR A 182 -3.95 -14.57 15.31
CA THR A 182 -2.90 -14.61 16.32
C THR A 182 -2.13 -15.93 16.27
N THR A 183 -0.90 -15.94 16.78
CA THR A 183 -0.11 -17.18 16.90
C THR A 183 -0.80 -18.22 17.78
N ALA A 184 -1.60 -17.78 18.77
CA ALA A 184 -2.37 -18.68 19.63
C ALA A 184 -3.52 -19.38 18.88
N GLU A 185 -4.10 -18.74 17.85
CA GLU A 185 -5.10 -19.36 16.99
C GLU A 185 -4.45 -20.36 16.04
N LEU A 186 -3.30 -20.02 15.45
CA LEU A 186 -2.51 -20.96 14.65
C LEU A 186 -2.08 -22.19 15.47
N ASP A 187 -1.68 -21.99 16.73
CA ASP A 187 -1.33 -23.08 17.66
C ASP A 187 -2.53 -23.97 17.99
N ARG A 188 -3.73 -23.39 18.16
CA ARG A 188 -4.96 -24.13 18.45
C ARG A 188 -5.33 -25.09 17.32
N ASP A 189 -5.12 -24.65 16.08
CA ASP A 189 -5.49 -25.41 14.89
C ASP A 189 -4.32 -26.25 14.34
N ASP A 190 -3.19 -26.27 15.05
CA ASP A 190 -1.94 -26.95 14.69
C ASP A 190 -1.37 -26.52 13.32
N LEU A 191 -1.55 -25.24 12.97
CA LEU A 191 -1.11 -24.64 11.71
C LEU A 191 0.18 -23.83 11.88
N ASP A 192 1.01 -23.81 10.84
CA ASP A 192 2.19 -22.95 10.69
C ASP A 192 1.85 -21.68 9.89
N ALA A 193 0.89 -21.80 8.98
CA ALA A 193 0.41 -20.74 8.12
C ALA A 193 -1.07 -20.92 7.79
N VAL A 194 -1.76 -19.81 7.54
CA VAL A 194 -3.09 -19.78 6.95
C VAL A 194 -3.03 -19.03 5.62
N ARG A 195 -3.44 -19.71 4.56
CA ARG A 195 -3.72 -19.13 3.24
C ARG A 195 -5.09 -18.47 3.25
N TYR A 196 -5.16 -17.23 2.81
CA TYR A 196 -6.40 -16.48 2.74
C TYR A 196 -6.52 -15.67 1.45
N LEU A 197 -7.76 -15.41 1.03
CA LEU A 197 -8.08 -14.51 -0.06
C LEU A 197 -7.87 -13.07 0.41
N ASN A 198 -6.86 -12.38 -0.11
CA ASN A 198 -6.68 -10.97 0.22
C ASN A 198 -7.72 -10.13 -0.52
N VAL A 199 -8.50 -9.36 0.21
CA VAL A 199 -9.53 -8.45 -0.33
C VAL A 199 -9.18 -6.98 -0.13
N HIS A 200 -8.20 -6.69 0.73
CA HIS A 200 -7.78 -5.34 1.13
C HIS A 200 -6.60 -4.82 0.32
N GLU A 201 -5.62 -5.68 0.04
CA GLU A 201 -4.47 -5.38 -0.83
C GLU A 201 -4.39 -6.39 -1.97
N ALA A 202 -4.13 -5.93 -3.19
CA ALA A 202 -4.08 -6.76 -4.39
C ALA A 202 -5.33 -7.65 -4.57
N THR A 203 -6.53 -7.10 -4.34
CA THR A 203 -7.81 -7.83 -4.21
C THR A 203 -7.93 -9.06 -5.12
N GLY A 204 -8.21 -10.20 -4.49
CA GLY A 204 -8.44 -11.47 -5.17
C GLY A 204 -7.19 -12.33 -5.38
N VAL A 205 -6.12 -12.12 -4.61
CA VAL A 205 -4.92 -13.00 -4.58
C VAL A 205 -4.79 -13.75 -3.27
N LEU A 206 -4.03 -14.84 -3.29
CA LEU A 206 -3.72 -15.59 -2.07
C LEU A 206 -2.51 -15.02 -1.34
N SER A 207 -2.74 -14.59 -0.11
CA SER A 207 -1.74 -14.18 0.88
C SER A 207 -1.65 -15.23 2.01
N LEU A 208 -0.65 -15.08 2.88
CA LEU A 208 -0.43 -15.94 4.04
C LEU A 208 -0.40 -15.12 5.33
N ALA A 209 -1.03 -15.66 6.37
CA ALA A 209 -0.79 -15.28 7.75
C ALA A 209 0.08 -16.39 8.36
N VAL A 210 1.31 -16.06 8.78
CA VAL A 210 2.31 -17.05 9.20
C VAL A 210 2.80 -16.83 10.62
N ARG A 211 3.24 -17.91 11.27
CA ARG A 211 3.97 -17.79 12.54
C ARG A 211 5.35 -17.14 12.29
N PRO A 212 5.86 -16.27 13.18
CA PRO A 212 7.18 -15.68 13.00
C PRO A 212 8.32 -16.71 12.85
N ASN A 213 8.21 -17.85 13.54
CA ASN A 213 9.24 -18.91 13.54
C ASN A 213 9.29 -19.73 12.23
N VAL A 214 8.31 -19.60 11.33
CA VAL A 214 8.34 -20.29 10.03
C VAL A 214 9.09 -19.49 8.98
N ILE A 215 9.39 -18.20 9.26
CA ILE A 215 10.23 -17.39 8.38
C ILE A 215 11.67 -17.92 8.49
N ALA A 216 12.13 -18.53 7.40
CA ALA A 216 13.44 -19.18 7.36
C ALA A 216 14.56 -18.17 7.07
N ALA A 217 14.30 -17.23 6.15
CA ALA A 217 15.25 -16.20 5.78
C ALA A 217 14.55 -15.01 5.13
N VAL A 218 15.19 -13.85 5.20
CA VAL A 218 14.75 -12.63 4.51
C VAL A 218 15.89 -11.99 3.72
N GLN A 219 15.54 -11.37 2.60
CA GLN A 219 16.39 -10.44 1.86
C GLN A 219 15.69 -9.07 1.89
N ARG A 220 16.46 -8.00 2.05
CA ARG A 220 15.91 -6.67 2.33
C ARG A 220 16.53 -5.64 1.40
N THR A 221 15.71 -4.74 0.88
CA THR A 221 16.17 -3.48 0.30
C THR A 221 15.36 -2.29 0.83
N ALA A 222 15.97 -1.11 0.85
CA ALA A 222 15.29 0.12 1.24
C ALA A 222 14.53 0.70 0.04
N LEU A 223 13.34 1.23 0.26
CA LEU A 223 12.50 1.82 -0.78
C LEU A 223 12.49 3.36 -0.67
N PRO A 224 12.49 4.08 -1.80
CA PRO A 224 12.52 3.60 -3.17
C PRO A 224 13.95 3.35 -3.66
N LEU A 225 14.06 2.65 -4.79
CA LEU A 225 15.33 2.27 -5.39
C LEU A 225 15.77 3.30 -6.44
N HIS A 226 16.69 4.20 -6.06
CA HIS A 226 17.17 5.28 -6.93
C HIS A 226 17.84 4.78 -8.22
N GLU A 227 18.50 3.63 -8.17
CA GLU A 227 19.21 3.04 -9.32
C GLU A 227 18.31 2.56 -10.46
N ILE A 228 17.04 2.29 -10.19
CA ILE A 228 16.07 1.81 -11.20
C ILE A 228 15.05 2.89 -11.60
N ALA A 229 15.21 4.10 -11.09
CA ALA A 229 14.30 5.22 -11.34
C ALA A 229 13.97 5.37 -12.83
N LEU A 230 12.71 5.67 -13.14
CA LEU A 230 12.30 5.90 -14.53
C LEU A 230 13.04 7.13 -15.09
N PRO A 231 13.47 7.10 -16.37
CA PRO A 231 14.19 8.21 -16.97
C PRO A 231 13.31 9.47 -17.01
N PRO A 232 13.89 10.68 -16.99
CA PRO A 232 13.10 11.89 -17.13
C PRO A 232 12.50 11.94 -18.54
N VAL A 233 11.25 12.37 -18.67
CA VAL A 233 10.64 12.71 -19.97
C VAL A 233 10.92 14.19 -20.24
N PRO A 234 11.83 14.55 -21.16
CA PRO A 234 12.21 15.95 -21.37
C PRO A 234 11.03 16.81 -21.82
N GLN A 235 10.92 18.03 -21.30
CA GLN A 235 9.98 19.07 -21.72
C GLN A 235 8.49 18.77 -21.47
N LEU A 236 8.17 17.59 -20.94
CA LEU A 236 6.78 17.19 -20.73
C LEU A 236 6.09 18.06 -19.67
N LEU A 237 6.82 18.44 -18.62
CA LEU A 237 6.27 19.04 -17.40
C LEU A 237 6.81 20.44 -17.11
N ASP A 238 7.77 20.94 -17.90
CA ASP A 238 8.44 22.23 -17.64
C ASP A 238 7.42 23.36 -17.45
N ARG A 239 6.41 23.44 -18.34
CA ARG A 239 5.34 24.44 -18.24
C ARG A 239 4.44 24.24 -17.03
N ASP A 240 4.17 23.00 -16.65
CA ASP A 240 3.31 22.69 -15.50
C ASP A 240 4.03 23.08 -14.21
N ILE A 241 5.32 22.76 -14.11
CA ILE A 241 6.20 23.14 -13.00
C ILE A 241 6.31 24.67 -12.91
N GLU A 242 6.60 25.37 -14.02
CA GLU A 242 6.65 26.84 -14.05
C GLU A 242 5.32 27.47 -13.58
N THR A 243 4.19 26.94 -14.06
CA THR A 243 2.85 27.43 -13.68
C THR A 243 2.56 27.18 -12.20
N LEU A 244 3.00 26.03 -11.67
CA LEU A 244 2.83 25.66 -10.27
C LEU A 244 3.67 26.53 -9.34
N VAL A 245 4.92 26.81 -9.71
CA VAL A 245 5.81 27.74 -8.98
C VAL A 245 5.19 29.13 -8.92
N GLN A 246 4.70 29.64 -10.06
CA GLN A 246 4.02 30.94 -10.08
C GLN A 246 2.76 30.94 -9.20
N ALA A 247 1.94 29.89 -9.25
CA ALA A 247 0.74 29.78 -8.44
C ALA A 247 1.06 29.74 -6.93
N LYS A 248 2.14 29.04 -6.55
CA LYS A 248 2.64 29.02 -5.17
C LYS A 248 3.04 30.41 -4.71
N ASP A 249 3.84 31.14 -5.50
CA ASP A 249 4.26 32.50 -5.18
C ASP A 249 3.06 33.46 -5.03
N GLU A 250 2.07 33.36 -5.93
CA GLU A 250 0.83 34.14 -5.85
C GLU A 250 0.04 33.83 -4.57
N MET A 251 -0.08 32.55 -4.22
CA MET A 251 -0.76 32.07 -3.01
C MET A 251 -0.05 32.55 -1.74
N GLU A 252 1.27 32.37 -1.63
CA GLU A 252 2.06 32.79 -0.47
C GLU A 252 1.99 34.31 -0.26
N GLN A 253 2.05 35.10 -1.33
CA GLN A 253 1.88 36.55 -1.26
C GLN A 253 0.47 36.97 -0.80
N ALA A 254 -0.57 36.24 -1.21
CA ALA A 254 -1.93 36.49 -0.75
C ALA A 254 -2.11 36.11 0.74
N GLN A 255 -1.55 34.97 1.15
CA GLN A 255 -1.57 34.50 2.52
C GLN A 255 -0.82 35.45 3.47
N ALA A 256 0.35 35.95 3.07
CA ALA A 256 1.11 36.93 3.84
C ALA A 256 0.32 38.23 4.09
N LYS A 257 -0.50 38.66 3.12
CA LYS A 257 -1.39 39.82 3.30
C LYS A 257 -2.48 39.54 4.34
N ILE A 258 -3.06 38.34 4.34
CA ILE A 258 -4.02 37.92 5.37
C ILE A 258 -3.36 37.87 6.73
N GLU A 259 -2.17 37.28 6.85
CA GLU A 259 -1.45 37.13 8.11
C GLU A 259 -1.01 38.47 8.71
N SER A 260 -0.85 39.51 7.88
CA SER A 260 -0.63 40.88 8.36
C SER A 260 -1.84 41.45 9.13
N ILE A 261 -3.03 40.87 8.98
CA ILE A 261 -4.23 41.24 9.73
C ILE A 261 -4.17 40.60 11.14
N PRO A 262 -4.40 41.39 12.23
CA PRO A 262 -4.39 40.85 13.58
C PRO A 262 -5.30 39.62 13.74
N HIS A 263 -4.81 38.59 14.44
CA HIS A 263 -5.51 37.31 14.60
C HIS A 263 -6.94 37.45 15.14
N SER A 264 -7.17 38.35 16.10
CA SER A 264 -8.52 38.65 16.62
C SER A 264 -9.47 39.13 15.53
N ARG A 265 -8.97 39.98 14.62
CA ARG A 265 -9.74 40.51 13.49
C ARG A 265 -9.98 39.44 12.43
N ARG A 266 -8.99 38.58 12.13
CA ARG A 266 -9.16 37.42 11.24
C ARG A 266 -10.26 36.47 11.71
N ARG A 267 -10.30 36.14 13.02
CA ARG A 267 -11.39 35.33 13.59
C ARG A 267 -12.76 35.98 13.40
N MET A 268 -12.86 37.29 13.61
CA MET A 268 -14.12 38.01 13.42
C MET A 268 -14.54 38.09 11.95
N MET A 269 -13.58 38.19 11.01
CA MET A 269 -13.85 38.06 9.57
C MET A 269 -14.36 36.66 9.21
N HIS A 270 -13.74 35.60 9.75
CA HIS A 270 -14.17 34.21 9.53
C HIS A 270 -15.61 33.96 10.02
N PHE A 271 -16.02 34.55 11.14
CA PHE A 271 -17.40 34.47 11.65
C PHE A 271 -18.39 35.45 10.98
N GLY A 272 -17.96 36.20 9.96
CA GLY A 272 -18.82 37.16 9.26
C GLY A 272 -19.21 38.40 10.09
N VAL A 273 -18.47 38.67 11.18
CA VAL A 273 -18.69 39.84 12.06
C VAL A 273 -18.02 41.08 11.48
N TYR A 274 -16.93 40.92 10.73
CA TYR A 274 -16.26 41.99 9.99
C TYR A 274 -16.17 41.66 8.50
N ASP A 275 -16.29 42.68 7.67
CA ASP A 275 -16.13 42.57 6.22
C ASP A 275 -14.70 42.13 5.86
N ASP A 276 -14.58 41.36 4.76
CA ASP A 276 -13.30 41.02 4.14
C ASP A 276 -12.80 42.21 3.32
N PRO A 277 -11.81 42.98 3.81
CA PRO A 277 -11.35 44.18 3.11
C PRO A 277 -10.82 43.78 1.74
N ASP A 278 -11.37 44.39 0.69
CA ASP A 278 -11.03 44.14 -0.73
C ASP A 278 -11.14 42.66 -1.19
N GLY A 279 -11.87 41.82 -0.44
CA GLY A 279 -12.03 40.40 -0.76
C GLY A 279 -10.74 39.58 -0.61
N LEU A 280 -9.83 39.98 0.29
CA LEU A 280 -8.52 39.35 0.48
C LEU A 280 -8.60 37.88 0.92
N ALA A 281 -9.46 37.55 1.88
CA ALA A 281 -9.67 36.18 2.34
C ALA A 281 -10.22 35.30 1.22
N LYS A 282 -11.20 35.81 0.47
CA LYS A 282 -11.73 35.11 -0.72
C LYS A 282 -10.63 34.88 -1.75
N LYS A 283 -9.85 35.91 -2.09
CA LYS A 283 -8.78 35.82 -3.08
C LYS A 283 -7.70 34.79 -2.70
N ALA A 284 -7.30 34.72 -1.43
CA ALA A 284 -6.34 33.71 -0.99
C ALA A 284 -6.92 32.30 -1.10
N GLY A 285 -8.19 32.11 -0.72
CA GLY A 285 -8.88 30.83 -0.91
C GLY A 285 -8.98 30.41 -2.38
N ASP A 286 -9.29 31.34 -3.29
CA ASP A 286 -9.33 31.08 -4.74
C ASP A 286 -7.93 30.68 -5.28
N LEU A 287 -6.86 31.32 -4.78
CA LEU A 287 -5.48 31.00 -5.16
C LEU A 287 -4.99 29.67 -4.59
N GLU A 288 -5.36 29.36 -3.34
CA GLU A 288 -5.09 28.08 -2.70
C GLU A 288 -5.79 26.94 -3.47
N HIS A 289 -7.07 27.12 -3.83
CA HIS A 289 -7.80 26.15 -4.64
C HIS A 289 -7.13 25.93 -6.00
N ARG A 290 -6.78 27.01 -6.71
CA ARG A 290 -6.05 26.92 -7.99
C ARG A 290 -4.71 26.20 -7.85
N TYR A 291 -3.98 26.44 -6.76
CA TYR A 291 -2.72 25.75 -6.48
C TYR A 291 -2.93 24.23 -6.28
N PHE A 292 -3.99 23.83 -5.56
CA PHE A 292 -4.36 22.42 -5.44
C PHE A 292 -4.80 21.79 -6.78
N GLU A 293 -5.57 22.50 -7.59
CA GLU A 293 -5.97 22.02 -8.93
C GLU A 293 -4.74 21.78 -9.83
N LEU A 294 -3.77 22.69 -9.82
CA LEU A 294 -2.53 22.54 -10.59
C LEU A 294 -1.69 21.35 -10.13
N TRP A 295 -1.68 21.04 -8.83
CA TRP A 295 -1.06 19.83 -8.30
C TRP A 295 -1.73 18.57 -8.81
N ASN A 296 -3.06 18.50 -8.76
CA ASN A 296 -3.80 17.33 -9.26
C ASN A 296 -3.53 17.11 -10.76
N LEU A 297 -3.52 18.19 -11.56
CA LEU A 297 -3.19 18.11 -12.99
C LEU A 297 -1.75 17.60 -13.25
N LEU A 298 -0.79 18.00 -12.41
CA LEU A 298 0.58 17.51 -12.50
C LEU A 298 0.63 16.00 -12.17
N GLU A 299 -0.03 15.58 -11.10
CA GLU A 299 -0.09 14.18 -10.67
C GLU A 299 -0.77 13.27 -11.72
N ASP A 300 -1.85 13.73 -12.36
CA ASP A 300 -2.50 13.02 -13.45
C ASP A 300 -1.56 12.83 -14.66
N ARG A 301 -0.88 13.89 -15.09
CA ARG A 301 0.09 13.81 -16.20
C ARG A 301 1.29 12.92 -15.88
N LEU A 302 1.74 12.95 -14.63
CA LEU A 302 2.79 12.05 -14.14
C LEU A 302 2.33 10.60 -14.20
N ALA A 303 1.11 10.30 -13.74
CA ALA A 303 0.54 8.95 -13.79
C ALA A 303 0.38 8.45 -15.24
N GLU A 304 -0.10 9.30 -16.15
CA GLU A 304 -0.21 8.96 -17.58
C GLU A 304 1.15 8.61 -18.20
N SER A 305 2.21 9.30 -17.77
CA SER A 305 3.53 9.19 -18.40
C SER A 305 4.41 8.12 -17.79
N TYR A 306 4.29 7.90 -16.48
CA TYR A 306 5.17 7.01 -15.71
C TYR A 306 4.48 5.75 -15.20
N LEU A 307 3.17 5.60 -15.35
CA LEU A 307 2.43 4.40 -14.95
C LEU A 307 1.58 3.79 -16.10
N PRO A 308 2.02 3.77 -17.37
CA PRO A 308 1.19 3.32 -18.50
C PRO A 308 0.75 1.84 -18.41
N GLY A 309 1.54 0.99 -17.75
CA GLY A 309 1.28 -0.44 -17.53
C GLY A 309 0.48 -0.75 -16.27
N VAL A 310 0.09 0.26 -15.49
CA VAL A 310 -0.67 0.13 -14.24
C VAL A 310 -2.13 0.50 -14.45
N SER A 311 -3.05 -0.22 -13.78
CA SER A 311 -4.49 0.08 -13.83
C SER A 311 -4.83 1.45 -13.22
N LYS A 312 -5.96 2.04 -13.62
CA LYS A 312 -6.42 3.34 -13.09
C LYS A 312 -6.68 3.31 -11.57
N SER A 313 -7.17 2.20 -11.03
CA SER A 313 -7.35 2.00 -9.59
C SER A 313 -6.03 2.15 -8.84
N ILE A 314 -5.00 1.40 -9.25
CA ILE A 314 -3.69 1.44 -8.59
C ILE A 314 -2.98 2.78 -8.84
N ARG A 315 -3.19 3.45 -9.98
CA ARG A 315 -2.69 4.82 -10.21
C ARG A 315 -3.27 5.82 -9.21
N ARG A 316 -4.57 5.72 -8.91
CA ARG A 316 -5.21 6.56 -7.90
C ARG A 316 -4.56 6.33 -6.53
N ASP A 317 -4.46 5.08 -6.10
CA ASP A 317 -3.89 4.73 -4.79
C ASP A 317 -2.41 5.16 -4.70
N PHE A 318 -1.67 5.06 -5.82
CA PHE A 318 -0.30 5.58 -5.93
C PHE A 318 -0.24 7.11 -5.79
N ASN A 319 -1.12 7.85 -6.45
CA ASN A 319 -1.19 9.31 -6.35
C ASN A 319 -1.56 9.76 -4.92
N GLU A 320 -2.51 9.08 -4.27
CA GLU A 320 -2.89 9.34 -2.87
C GLU A 320 -1.72 9.12 -1.91
N ALA A 321 -0.94 8.04 -2.10
CA ALA A 321 0.28 7.79 -1.36
C ALA A 321 1.34 8.89 -1.59
N MET A 322 1.55 9.30 -2.85
CA MET A 322 2.50 10.36 -3.21
C MET A 322 2.08 11.73 -2.66
N ALA A 323 0.79 12.05 -2.65
CA ALA A 323 0.24 13.26 -2.04
C ALA A 323 0.46 13.27 -0.52
N SER A 324 0.34 12.11 0.13
CA SER A 324 0.62 11.94 1.56
C SER A 324 2.11 12.12 1.87
N TRP A 325 3.01 11.57 1.03
CA TRP A 325 4.45 11.83 1.12
C TRP A 325 4.79 13.32 0.95
N LYS A 326 4.19 14.01 -0.03
CA LYS A 326 4.36 15.45 -0.24
C LYS A 326 3.92 16.25 0.99
N SER A 327 2.79 15.88 1.58
CA SER A 327 2.26 16.52 2.79
C SER A 327 3.20 16.35 3.99
N ALA A 328 3.84 15.19 4.12
CA ALA A 328 4.87 14.95 5.14
C ALA A 328 6.21 15.65 4.85
N ASN A 329 6.44 16.12 3.61
CA ASN A 329 7.67 16.77 3.16
C ASN A 329 7.38 18.17 2.59
N PRO A 330 6.86 19.13 3.39
CA PRO A 330 6.32 20.40 2.87
C PRO A 330 7.35 21.31 2.20
N THR A 331 8.64 21.06 2.40
CA THR A 331 9.74 21.83 1.79
C THR A 331 10.14 21.30 0.41
N VAL A 332 9.57 20.18 -0.05
CA VAL A 332 9.89 19.65 -1.38
C VAL A 332 9.32 20.56 -2.46
N ASP A 333 10.13 20.84 -3.48
CA ASP A 333 9.69 21.53 -4.68
C ASP A 333 9.09 20.55 -5.71
N ALA A 334 8.59 21.09 -6.82
CA ALA A 334 7.97 20.30 -7.87
C ALA A 334 8.98 19.33 -8.51
N ASP A 335 10.22 19.76 -8.74
CA ASP A 335 11.26 18.90 -9.31
C ASP A 335 11.62 17.72 -8.39
N GLY A 336 11.76 17.98 -7.09
CA GLY A 336 11.97 16.96 -6.07
C GLY A 336 10.80 15.98 -5.98
N PHE A 337 9.57 16.47 -6.10
CA PHE A 337 8.37 15.62 -6.17
C PHE A 337 8.39 14.74 -7.43
N VAL A 338 8.66 15.30 -8.60
CA VAL A 338 8.75 14.55 -9.87
C VAL A 338 9.86 13.50 -9.80
N ALA A 339 11.02 13.83 -9.23
CA ALA A 339 12.13 12.88 -9.04
C ALA A 339 11.72 11.71 -8.13
N ARG A 340 11.04 12.01 -7.02
CA ARG A 340 10.49 10.98 -6.11
C ARG A 340 9.45 10.12 -6.82
N TYR A 341 8.50 10.75 -7.51
CA TYR A 341 7.42 10.09 -8.25
C TYR A 341 7.99 9.07 -9.24
N ARG A 342 8.99 9.45 -10.03
CA ARG A 342 9.68 8.56 -10.99
C ARG A 342 10.39 7.38 -10.33
N THR A 343 10.92 7.58 -9.13
CA THR A 343 11.60 6.52 -8.39
C THR A 343 10.60 5.54 -7.78
N MET A 344 9.49 6.05 -7.24
CA MET A 344 8.40 5.24 -6.70
C MET A 344 7.64 4.49 -7.82
N ALA A 345 7.39 5.14 -8.96
CA ALA A 345 6.71 4.53 -10.11
C ALA A 345 7.48 3.33 -10.68
N ALA A 346 8.81 3.31 -10.56
CA ALA A 346 9.62 2.16 -10.92
C ALA A 346 9.26 0.90 -10.10
N LEU A 347 8.72 1.04 -8.90
CA LEU A 347 8.24 -0.10 -8.12
C LEU A 347 7.07 -0.82 -8.81
N LEU A 348 6.31 -0.12 -9.66
CA LEU A 348 5.16 -0.70 -10.35
C LEU A 348 5.49 -1.06 -11.80
N GLU A 349 6.17 -0.19 -12.54
CA GLU A 349 6.49 -0.40 -13.96
C GLU A 349 7.69 -1.33 -14.17
N LYS A 350 8.57 -1.46 -13.17
CA LYS A 350 9.81 -2.22 -13.24
C LYS A 350 9.88 -3.32 -12.18
N SER A 351 8.73 -3.89 -11.82
CA SER A 351 8.61 -4.96 -10.82
C SER A 351 9.63 -6.10 -11.01
N PRO A 352 9.88 -6.63 -12.23
CA PRO A 352 10.88 -7.69 -12.41
C PRO A 352 12.31 -7.27 -12.03
N GLU A 353 12.66 -5.99 -12.25
CA GLU A 353 13.97 -5.43 -11.93
C GLU A 353 14.10 -5.18 -10.42
N VAL A 354 13.03 -4.72 -9.77
CA VAL A 354 12.95 -4.58 -8.30
C VAL A 354 13.08 -5.93 -7.62
N ILE A 355 12.31 -6.92 -8.09
CA ILE A 355 12.34 -8.31 -7.60
C ILE A 355 13.75 -8.88 -7.75
N SER A 356 14.37 -8.70 -8.92
CA SER A 356 15.75 -9.15 -9.17
C SER A 356 16.76 -8.44 -8.24
N HIS A 357 16.57 -7.13 -8.00
CA HIS A 357 17.41 -6.36 -7.10
C HIS A 357 17.31 -6.90 -5.66
N VAL A 358 16.10 -7.08 -5.11
CA VAL A 358 15.93 -7.60 -3.74
C VAL A 358 16.39 -9.06 -3.62
N ALA A 359 16.19 -9.88 -4.64
CA ALA A 359 16.68 -11.25 -4.70
C ALA A 359 18.22 -11.34 -4.76
N ALA A 360 18.91 -10.28 -5.18
CA ALA A 360 20.37 -10.19 -5.14
C ALA A 360 20.92 -9.72 -3.77
N GLN A 361 20.07 -9.23 -2.88
CA GLN A 361 20.50 -8.73 -1.57
C GLN A 361 20.97 -9.87 -0.65
N PRO A 362 21.88 -9.58 0.30
CA PRO A 362 22.30 -10.55 1.31
C PRO A 362 21.11 -11.13 2.06
N SER A 363 21.11 -12.45 2.23
CA SER A 363 20.08 -13.16 2.97
C SER A 363 20.43 -13.22 4.46
N ARG A 364 19.49 -12.80 5.32
CA ARG A 364 19.51 -12.96 6.77
C ARG A 364 18.73 -14.22 7.13
N SER A 365 19.41 -15.26 7.61
CA SER A 365 18.76 -16.45 8.15
C SER A 365 18.19 -16.17 9.53
N LEU A 366 16.99 -16.71 9.79
CA LEU A 366 16.23 -16.52 11.04
C LEU A 366 15.98 -17.83 11.78
N LEU A 367 16.33 -18.96 11.18
CA LEU A 367 16.37 -20.24 11.87
C LEU A 367 17.59 -20.26 12.79
N SER A 368 17.40 -20.73 14.02
CA SER A 368 18.53 -21.01 14.90
C SER A 368 19.40 -22.12 14.27
N PRO A 369 20.74 -22.02 14.34
CA PRO A 369 21.64 -23.06 13.86
C PRO A 369 21.48 -24.39 14.61
#